data_AF-A0A1F0UM29-F1
#
_entry.id   AF-A0A1F0UM29-F1
#
_cell.length_a   1.000
_cell.length_b   1.000
_cell.length_c   1.000
_cell.angle_alpha   90.00
_cell.angle_beta   90.00
_cell.angle_gamma   90.00
#
_symmetry.space_group_name_H-M   'P 1'
#
loop_
_entity.id
_entity.type
_entity.pdbx_description
1 polymer ?
#
loop_
_entity_poly.entity_id
_entity_poly.type
_entity_poly.pdbx_seq_one_letter_code
_entity_poly.pdbx_strand_id
1 'polypeptide(L)'
;MAHDEKTKAYVRRCYVFDCLTLEQAAEKAKVSYNTARRWKKEAEARGDNWDTVRDANTMASGKVEDVARGMLTTFVIYFEKTMEELRHTEDLPVSDKAKLIQGLGDSYSKMVASSKRLLPEVSELATAVKTMMMFGDYVQTKTTDKQVLDVIIDALNEFGAILKKEYKE
;
A
#
# COMPACT_ATOMS: atom_id res chain seq x y z
N MET A 1 6.61 -25.68 -22.58
CA MET A 1 7.71 -24.78 -22.97
C MET A 1 8.07 -23.91 -21.76
N ALA A 2 9.28 -24.04 -21.21
CA ALA A 2 9.72 -23.28 -20.03
C ALA A 2 9.75 -21.74 -20.22
N HIS A 3 9.59 -21.27 -21.46
CA HIS A 3 9.54 -19.86 -21.82
C HIS A 3 8.18 -19.18 -21.52
N ASP A 4 7.09 -19.94 -21.42
CA ASP A 4 5.75 -19.37 -21.15
C ASP A 4 5.58 -19.00 -19.66
N GLU A 5 6.08 -19.85 -18.76
CA GLU A 5 6.00 -19.62 -17.31
C GLU A 5 6.86 -18.44 -16.83
N LYS A 6 8.06 -18.25 -17.39
CA LYS A 6 8.87 -17.07 -17.07
C LYS A 6 8.19 -15.77 -17.50
N THR A 7 7.59 -15.77 -18.69
CA THR A 7 6.84 -14.61 -19.23
C THR A 7 5.60 -14.33 -18.39
N LYS A 8 4.85 -15.37 -18.00
CA LYS A 8 3.69 -15.27 -17.09
C LYS A 8 4.08 -14.71 -15.72
N ALA A 9 5.18 -15.20 -15.14
CA ALA A 9 5.71 -14.69 -13.88
C ALA A 9 6.14 -13.21 -14.00
N TYR A 10 6.72 -12.81 -15.14
CA TYR A 10 7.07 -11.42 -15.41
C TYR A 10 5.84 -10.51 -15.51
N VAL A 11 4.79 -10.93 -16.23
CA VAL A 11 3.50 -10.21 -16.28
C VAL A 11 2.92 -10.07 -14.88
N ARG A 12 2.87 -11.15 -14.09
CA ARG A 12 2.40 -11.12 -12.71
C ARG A 12 3.19 -10.11 -11.89
N ARG A 13 4.52 -10.12 -11.98
CA ARG A 13 5.38 -9.19 -11.24
C ARG A 13 5.07 -7.74 -11.58
N CYS A 14 5.00 -7.41 -12.87
CA CYS A 14 4.72 -6.04 -13.32
C CYS A 14 3.31 -5.57 -12.92
N TYR A 15 2.34 -6.47 -12.93
CA TYR A 15 0.98 -6.16 -12.50
C TYR A 15 0.86 -5.97 -10.97
N VAL A 16 1.44 -6.90 -10.19
CA VAL A 16 1.28 -7.00 -8.75
C VAL A 16 2.21 -6.06 -7.98
N PHE A 17 3.49 -6.03 -8.34
CA PHE A 17 4.53 -5.34 -7.57
C PHE A 17 4.89 -3.96 -8.14
N ASP A 18 4.92 -3.84 -9.48
CA ASP A 18 5.16 -2.56 -10.15
C ASP A 18 3.86 -1.75 -10.32
N CYS A 19 2.70 -2.31 -9.94
CA CYS A 19 1.37 -1.71 -10.01
C CYS A 19 0.95 -1.20 -11.41
N LEU A 20 1.50 -1.78 -12.48
CA LEU A 20 1.09 -1.44 -13.85
C LEU A 20 -0.33 -1.94 -14.16
N THR A 21 -1.01 -1.35 -15.14
CA THR A 21 -2.25 -1.97 -15.66
C THR A 21 -1.93 -3.32 -16.31
N LEU A 22 -2.94 -4.18 -16.46
CA LEU A 22 -2.72 -5.49 -17.07
C LEU A 22 -2.33 -5.35 -18.55
N GLU A 23 -2.83 -4.31 -19.22
CA GLU A 23 -2.45 -3.89 -20.57
C GLU A 23 -0.96 -3.50 -20.64
N GLN A 24 -0.50 -2.63 -19.74
CA GLN A 24 0.91 -2.21 -19.67
C GLN A 24 1.84 -3.38 -19.32
N ALA A 25 1.44 -4.25 -18.40
CA ALA A 25 2.20 -5.44 -18.05
C ALA A 25 2.31 -6.43 -19.24
N ALA A 26 1.23 -6.59 -20.01
CA ALA A 26 1.23 -7.42 -21.21
C ALA A 26 2.14 -6.84 -22.31
N GLU A 27 2.05 -5.54 -22.55
CA GLU A 27 2.91 -4.82 -23.50
C GLU A 27 4.39 -4.97 -23.14
N LYS A 28 4.73 -4.73 -21.87
CA LYS A 28 6.11 -4.84 -21.35
C LYS A 28 6.66 -6.26 -21.47
N ALA A 29 5.80 -7.26 -21.30
CA ALA A 29 6.14 -8.68 -21.48
C ALA A 29 6.06 -9.15 -22.95
N LYS A 30 5.69 -8.26 -23.88
CA LYS A 30 5.51 -8.56 -25.31
C LYS A 30 4.50 -9.68 -25.59
N VAL A 31 3.40 -9.69 -24.83
CA VAL A 31 2.28 -10.62 -25.02
C VAL A 31 0.98 -9.87 -25.27
N SER A 32 -0.03 -10.55 -25.83
CA SER A 32 -1.35 -9.95 -26.00
C SER A 32 -2.03 -9.72 -24.64
N TYR A 33 -2.87 -8.69 -24.55
CA TYR A 33 -3.72 -8.47 -23.38
C TYR A 33 -4.59 -9.69 -23.04
N ASN A 34 -5.17 -10.34 -24.05
CA ASN A 34 -5.99 -11.53 -23.87
C ASN A 34 -5.20 -12.69 -23.22
N THR A 35 -3.93 -12.84 -23.58
CA THR A 35 -3.02 -13.82 -22.95
C THR A 35 -2.83 -13.50 -21.47
N ALA A 36 -2.51 -12.25 -21.12
CA ALA A 36 -2.32 -11.82 -19.74
C ALA A 36 -3.61 -11.97 -18.91
N ARG A 37 -4.77 -11.62 -19.48
CA ARG A 37 -6.09 -11.79 -18.85
C ARG A 37 -6.41 -13.27 -18.59
N ARG A 38 -6.13 -14.16 -19.54
CA ARG A 38 -6.31 -15.61 -19.35
C ARG A 38 -5.44 -16.12 -18.20
N TRP A 39 -4.17 -15.73 -18.16
CA TRP A 39 -3.25 -16.13 -17.10
C TRP A 39 -3.67 -15.66 -15.71
N LYS A 40 -4.15 -14.42 -15.59
CA LYS A 40 -4.70 -13.89 -14.34
C LYS A 40 -5.90 -14.73 -13.86
N LYS A 41 -6.82 -15.09 -14.76
CA LYS A 41 -7.99 -15.95 -14.45
C LYS A 41 -7.59 -17.38 -14.06
N GLU A 42 -6.62 -17.97 -14.76
CA GLU A 42 -6.07 -19.29 -14.42
C GLU A 42 -5.37 -19.29 -13.05
N ALA A 43 -4.67 -18.21 -12.70
CA ALA A 43 -4.03 -18.07 -11.41
C ALA A 43 -5.08 -17.98 -10.29
N GLU A 44 -6.12 -17.17 -10.49
CA GLU A 44 -7.24 -17.05 -9.56
C GLU A 44 -7.94 -18.41 -9.33
N ALA A 45 -8.20 -19.17 -10.40
CA ALA A 45 -8.79 -20.51 -10.30
C ALA A 45 -7.92 -21.52 -9.51
N ARG A 46 -6.61 -21.23 -9.35
CA ARG A 46 -5.66 -22.02 -8.56
C ARG A 46 -5.38 -21.41 -7.18
N GLY A 47 -6.13 -20.38 -6.79
CA GLY A 47 -6.02 -19.70 -5.49
C GLY A 47 -5.01 -18.55 -5.45
N ASP A 48 -4.35 -18.21 -6.55
CA ASP A 48 -3.45 -17.05 -6.65
C ASP A 48 -4.20 -15.87 -7.28
N ASN A 49 -4.97 -15.14 -6.46
CA ASN A 49 -5.67 -13.93 -6.89
C ASN A 49 -4.70 -12.74 -6.97
N TRP A 50 -4.32 -12.36 -8.18
CA TRP A 50 -3.36 -11.27 -8.41
C TRP A 50 -3.86 -9.91 -7.94
N ASP A 51 -5.17 -9.66 -7.94
CA ASP A 51 -5.72 -8.41 -7.42
C ASP A 51 -5.57 -8.34 -5.91
N THR A 52 -5.92 -9.40 -5.20
CA THR A 52 -5.71 -9.49 -3.75
C THR A 52 -4.24 -9.33 -3.36
N VAL A 53 -3.32 -9.94 -4.11
CA VAL A 53 -1.88 -9.81 -3.84
C VAL A 53 -1.38 -8.41 -4.19
N ARG A 54 -1.89 -7.79 -5.26
CA ARG A 54 -1.56 -6.41 -5.65
C ARG A 54 -2.05 -5.41 -4.60
N ASP A 55 -3.27 -5.58 -4.11
CA ASP A 55 -3.86 -4.73 -3.07
C ASP A 55 -3.04 -4.87 -1.78
N ALA A 56 -2.72 -6.10 -1.37
CA ALA A 56 -1.85 -6.35 -0.23
C ALA A 56 -0.45 -5.74 -0.39
N ASN A 57 0.15 -5.86 -1.58
CA ASN A 57 1.45 -5.24 -1.87
C ASN A 57 1.37 -3.71 -1.89
N THR A 58 0.29 -3.14 -2.41
CA THR A 58 0.09 -1.69 -2.45
C THR A 58 -0.09 -1.12 -1.04
N MET A 59 -0.79 -1.84 -0.16
CA MET A 59 -0.91 -1.49 1.26
C MET A 59 0.41 -1.67 2.00
N ALA A 60 1.15 -2.76 1.76
CA ALA A 60 2.41 -3.05 2.45
C ALA A 60 3.62 -2.22 1.96
N SER A 61 3.51 -1.56 0.81
CA SER A 61 4.61 -0.76 0.23
C SER A 61 4.48 0.73 0.51
N GLY A 62 3.51 1.16 1.32
CA GLY A 62 3.28 2.57 1.66
C GLY A 62 2.87 3.47 0.48
N LYS A 63 2.87 3.01 -0.77
CA LYS A 63 2.73 3.88 -1.97
C LYS A 63 1.44 4.69 -2.00
N VAL A 64 0.32 4.12 -1.56
CA VAL A 64 -0.96 4.84 -1.48
C VAL A 64 -0.95 5.81 -0.29
N GLU A 65 -0.33 5.41 0.81
CA GLU A 65 -0.15 6.28 1.97
C GLU A 65 0.76 7.46 1.66
N ASP A 66 1.84 7.27 0.89
CA ASP A 66 2.75 8.34 0.46
C ASP A 66 2.07 9.34 -0.47
N VAL A 67 1.26 8.85 -1.41
CA VAL A 67 0.45 9.72 -2.27
C VAL A 67 -0.59 10.47 -1.44
N ALA A 68 -1.29 9.79 -0.52
CA ALA A 68 -2.26 10.42 0.37
C ALA A 68 -1.58 11.46 1.29
N ARG A 69 -0.40 11.15 1.84
CA ARG A 69 0.41 12.04 2.67
C ARG A 69 0.86 13.27 1.88
N GLY A 70 1.34 13.08 0.64
CA GLY A 70 1.67 14.19 -0.26
C GLY A 70 0.48 15.08 -0.60
N MET A 71 -0.70 14.49 -0.82
CA MET A 71 -1.94 15.24 -1.03
C MET A 71 -2.37 16.01 0.22
N LEU A 72 -2.24 15.42 1.41
CA LEU A 72 -2.52 16.09 2.69
C LEU A 72 -1.56 17.26 2.95
N THR A 73 -0.26 17.07 2.71
CA THR A 73 0.75 18.14 2.77
C THR A 73 0.40 19.27 1.82
N THR A 74 0.02 18.95 0.58
CA THR A 74 -0.40 19.95 -0.41
C THR A 74 -1.65 20.70 0.05
N PHE A 75 -2.62 20.01 0.65
CA PHE A 75 -3.81 20.63 1.20
C PHE A 75 -3.48 21.61 2.34
N VAL A 76 -2.58 21.25 3.25
CA VAL A 76 -2.17 22.14 4.37
C VAL A 76 -1.51 23.41 3.83
N ILE A 77 -0.61 23.28 2.84
CA ILE A 77 0.03 24.43 2.19
C ILE A 77 -1.01 25.33 1.51
N TYR A 78 -1.97 24.73 0.79
CA TYR A 78 -3.02 25.48 0.13
C TYR A 78 -3.95 26.19 1.14
N PHE A 79 -4.27 25.51 2.24
CA PHE A 79 -5.06 26.06 3.33
C PHE A 79 -4.40 27.27 3.98
N GLU A 80 -3.10 27.17 4.29
CA GLU A 80 -2.31 28.27 4.87
C GLU A 80 -2.32 29.48 3.94
N LYS A 81 -1.99 29.28 2.67
CA LYS A 81 -1.97 30.34 1.65
C LYS A 81 -3.34 31.00 1.48
N THR A 82 -4.41 30.20 1.43
CA THR A 82 -5.78 30.73 1.29
C THR A 82 -6.20 31.52 2.53
N MET A 83 -5.82 31.08 3.73
CA MET A 83 -6.07 31.81 4.98
C MET A 83 -5.30 33.14 5.02
N GLU A 84 -4.06 33.16 4.52
CA GLU A 84 -3.25 34.38 4.40
C GLU A 84 -3.89 35.37 3.41
N GLU A 85 -4.24 34.93 2.19
CA GLU A 85 -4.92 35.76 1.19
C GLU A 85 -6.24 36.33 1.74
N LEU A 86 -7.04 35.50 2.41
CA LEU A 86 -8.25 35.97 3.08
C LEU A 86 -7.93 37.04 4.11
N ARG A 87 -6.95 36.83 5.01
CA ARG A 87 -6.58 37.83 6.03
C ARG A 87 -6.21 39.18 5.42
N HIS A 88 -5.47 39.20 4.31
CA HIS A 88 -5.02 40.42 3.65
C HIS A 88 -6.03 41.07 2.71
N THR A 89 -7.17 40.41 2.42
CA THR A 89 -8.21 41.01 1.60
C THR A 89 -8.93 42.13 2.36
N GLU A 90 -8.77 43.37 1.90
CA GLU A 90 -9.40 44.57 2.46
C GLU A 90 -10.80 44.83 1.88
N ASP A 91 -11.05 44.36 0.64
CA ASP A 91 -12.31 44.56 -0.10
C ASP A 91 -13.42 43.57 0.26
N LEU A 92 -13.32 42.88 1.40
CA LEU A 92 -14.30 41.87 1.83
C LEU A 92 -14.93 42.26 3.17
N PRO A 93 -16.28 42.30 3.28
CA PRO A 93 -16.96 42.50 4.54
C PRO A 93 -16.51 41.49 5.61
N VAL A 94 -16.30 41.97 6.84
CA VAL A 94 -15.82 41.15 7.97
C VAL A 94 -16.71 39.92 8.20
N SER A 95 -18.03 40.06 8.02
CA SER A 95 -18.99 38.95 8.13
C SER A 95 -18.76 37.85 7.10
N ASP A 96 -18.40 38.21 5.87
CA ASP A 96 -18.17 37.23 4.81
C ASP A 96 -16.78 36.60 4.93
N LYS A 97 -15.80 37.39 5.39
CA LYS A 97 -14.48 36.92 5.81
C LYS A 97 -14.58 35.83 6.89
N ALA A 98 -15.40 36.06 7.92
CA ALA A 98 -15.65 35.10 8.97
C ALA A 98 -16.28 33.80 8.45
N LYS A 99 -17.25 33.88 7.53
CA LYS A 99 -17.87 32.69 6.90
C LYS A 99 -16.87 31.87 6.07
N LEU A 100 -16.02 32.53 5.29
CA LEU A 100 -15.00 31.85 4.48
C LEU A 100 -13.95 31.16 5.36
N ILE A 101 -13.50 31.83 6.44
CA ILE A 101 -12.62 31.24 7.45
C ILE A 101 -13.27 30.01 8.12
N GLN A 102 -14.55 30.11 8.48
CA GLN A 102 -15.29 28.99 9.06
C GLN A 102 -15.37 27.81 8.07
N GLY A 103 -15.71 28.06 6.80
CA GLY A 103 -15.78 27.02 5.77
C GLY A 103 -14.44 26.32 5.50
N LEU A 104 -13.34 27.09 5.57
CA LEU A 104 -12.00 26.52 5.55
C LEU A 104 -11.75 25.62 6.77
N GLY A 105 -12.05 26.10 7.98
CA GLY A 105 -11.90 25.31 9.22
C GLY A 105 -12.70 24.00 9.22
N ASP A 106 -13.93 24.03 8.68
CA ASP A 106 -14.76 22.83 8.50
C ASP A 106 -14.14 21.86 7.50
N SER A 107 -13.57 22.38 6.41
CA SER A 107 -12.90 21.58 5.37
C SER A 107 -11.63 20.92 5.92
N TYR A 108 -10.83 21.65 6.71
CA TYR A 108 -9.67 21.11 7.41
C TYR A 108 -10.06 19.99 8.39
N SER A 109 -11.11 20.19 9.19
CA SER A 109 -11.58 19.17 10.13
C SER A 109 -12.06 17.90 9.43
N LYS A 110 -12.79 18.03 8.31
CA LYS A 110 -13.20 16.88 7.47
C LYS A 110 -12.02 16.16 6.84
N MET A 111 -11.00 16.91 6.40
CA MET A 111 -9.77 16.34 5.87
C MET A 111 -9.05 15.52 6.95
N VAL A 112 -8.85 16.06 8.16
CA VAL A 112 -8.21 15.32 9.28
C VAL A 112 -9.01 14.07 9.68
N ALA A 113 -10.34 14.14 9.67
CA ALA A 113 -11.17 12.97 9.94
C ALA A 113 -11.06 11.89 8.85
N SER A 114 -10.90 12.32 7.59
CA SER A 114 -10.75 11.43 6.44
C SER A 114 -9.33 10.86 6.34
N SER A 115 -8.30 11.61 6.74
CA SER A 115 -6.91 11.16 6.71
C SER A 115 -6.67 9.97 7.63
N LYS A 116 -7.27 9.96 8.84
CA LYS A 116 -7.22 8.80 9.75
C LYS A 116 -7.84 7.52 9.19
N ARG A 117 -8.73 7.64 8.19
CA ARG A 117 -9.33 6.49 7.50
C ARG A 117 -8.52 6.04 6.29
N LEU A 118 -7.81 6.98 5.65
CA LEU A 118 -6.97 6.75 4.47
C LEU A 118 -5.56 6.28 4.84
N LEU A 119 -5.09 6.66 6.02
CA LEU A 119 -3.85 6.22 6.65
C LEU A 119 -4.25 5.41 7.90
N PRO A 120 -4.65 4.13 7.75
CA PRO A 120 -4.80 3.30 8.93
C PRO A 120 -3.46 3.27 9.65
N GLU A 121 -3.42 3.68 10.93
CA GLU A 121 -2.24 3.51 11.79
C GLU A 121 -2.04 2.02 12.11
N VAL A 122 -1.81 1.21 11.09
CA VAL A 122 -1.31 -0.14 11.26
C VAL A 122 0.18 -0.03 11.00
N SER A 123 0.96 -0.04 12.08
CA SER A 123 2.41 -0.11 11.98
C SER A 123 2.78 -1.22 11.00
N GLU A 124 3.40 -0.87 9.87
CA GLU A 124 3.82 -1.86 8.86
C GLU A 124 4.69 -2.95 9.51
N LEU A 125 5.51 -2.55 10.49
CA LEU A 125 6.25 -3.46 11.37
C LEU A 125 5.33 -4.44 12.13
N ALA A 126 4.23 -3.96 12.74
CA ALA A 126 3.29 -4.82 13.44
C ALA A 126 2.63 -5.84 12.49
N THR A 127 2.30 -5.44 11.27
CA THR A 127 1.75 -6.35 10.24
C THR A 127 2.78 -7.39 9.78
N ALA A 128 4.03 -6.97 9.54
CA ALA A 128 5.11 -7.87 9.14
C ALA A 128 5.43 -8.88 10.26
N VAL A 129 5.52 -8.42 11.51
CA VAL A 129 5.72 -9.28 12.69
C VAL A 129 4.56 -10.28 12.84
N LYS A 130 3.31 -9.83 12.71
CA LYS A 130 2.14 -10.72 12.78
C LYS A 130 2.17 -11.81 11.70
N THR A 131 2.57 -11.46 10.48
CA THR A 131 2.66 -12.41 9.37
C THR A 131 3.72 -13.48 9.62
N MET A 132 4.89 -13.09 10.13
CA MET A 132 5.93 -14.06 10.51
C MET A 132 5.46 -15.02 11.60
N MET A 133 4.78 -14.52 12.64
CA MET A 133 4.26 -15.38 13.70
C MET A 133 3.25 -16.38 13.15
N MET A 134 2.30 -15.92 12.32
CA MET A 134 1.34 -16.81 11.65
C MET A 134 2.02 -17.87 10.79
N PHE A 135 3.12 -17.53 10.11
CA PHE A 135 3.89 -18.50 9.35
C PHE A 135 4.58 -19.52 10.26
N GLY A 136 5.17 -19.08 11.37
CA GLY A 136 5.74 -19.96 12.40
C GLY A 136 4.70 -20.94 12.95
N ASP A 137 3.51 -20.46 13.30
CA ASP A 137 2.39 -21.29 13.76
C ASP A 137 1.97 -22.30 12.69
N TYR A 138 1.86 -21.86 11.43
CA TYR A 138 1.53 -22.74 10.31
C TYR A 138 2.55 -23.87 10.14
N VAL A 139 3.84 -23.57 10.21
CA VAL A 139 4.91 -24.58 10.11
C VAL A 139 4.79 -25.64 11.21
N GLN A 140 4.46 -25.24 12.44
CA GLN A 140 4.26 -26.18 13.55
C GLN A 140 3.10 -27.16 13.29
N THR A 141 2.13 -26.80 12.45
CA THR A 141 1.06 -27.74 12.03
C THR A 141 1.52 -28.77 10.98
N LYS A 142 2.67 -28.55 10.34
CA LYS A 142 3.16 -29.37 9.22
C LYS A 142 4.24 -30.36 9.59
N THR A 143 5.00 -30.07 10.64
CA THR A 143 6.07 -30.97 11.09
C THR A 143 6.19 -30.96 12.61
N THR A 144 6.52 -32.12 13.16
CA THR A 144 6.89 -32.32 14.57
C THR A 144 8.38 -32.60 14.74
N ASP A 145 9.15 -32.58 13.65
CA ASP A 145 10.60 -32.74 13.68
C ASP A 145 11.25 -31.53 14.33
N LYS A 146 11.83 -31.73 15.52
CA LYS A 146 12.48 -30.67 16.29
C LYS A 146 13.64 -30.02 15.56
N GLN A 147 14.47 -30.77 14.82
CA GLN A 147 15.61 -30.19 14.12
C GLN A 147 15.15 -29.21 13.05
N VAL A 148 14.05 -29.54 12.35
CA VAL A 148 13.46 -28.67 11.33
C VAL A 148 12.81 -27.45 11.97
N LEU A 149 12.11 -27.61 13.10
CA LEU A 149 11.49 -26.50 13.82
C LEU A 149 12.53 -25.52 14.37
N ASP A 150 13.63 -26.03 14.96
CA ASP A 150 14.69 -25.19 15.51
C ASP A 150 15.32 -24.31 14.42
N VAL A 151 15.64 -24.89 13.26
CA VAL A 151 16.18 -24.13 12.11
C VAL A 151 15.22 -23.03 11.63
N ILE A 152 13.91 -23.32 11.60
CA ILE A 152 12.92 -22.35 11.14
C ILE A 152 12.71 -21.24 12.19
N ILE A 153 12.71 -21.57 13.48
CA ILE A 153 12.61 -20.59 14.57
C ILE A 153 13.81 -19.65 14.53
N ASP A 154 15.03 -20.19 14.38
CA ASP A 154 16.25 -19.38 14.28
C ASP A 154 16.18 -18.44 13.07
N ALA A 155 15.78 -18.95 11.91
CA ALA A 155 15.61 -18.14 10.71
C ALA A 155 14.55 -17.03 10.88
N LEU A 156 13.43 -17.32 11.55
CA LEU A 156 12.38 -16.32 11.83
C LEU A 156 12.88 -15.24 12.81
N ASN A 157 13.69 -15.61 13.80
CA ASN A 157 14.29 -14.66 14.73
C ASN A 157 15.28 -13.72 14.03
N GLU A 158 16.18 -14.28 13.22
CA GLU A 158 17.13 -13.50 12.41
C GLU A 158 16.40 -12.58 11.43
N PHE A 159 15.37 -13.09 10.75
CA PHE A 159 14.58 -12.30 9.82
C PHE A 159 13.77 -11.21 10.55
N GLY A 160 13.30 -11.47 11.76
CA GLY A 160 12.66 -10.46 12.61
C GLY A 160 13.59 -9.30 12.98
N ALA A 161 14.88 -9.56 13.17
CA ALA A 161 15.87 -8.50 13.39
C ALA A 161 16.08 -7.65 12.13
N ILE A 162 16.05 -8.27 10.94
CA ILE A 162 16.11 -7.57 9.65
C ILE A 162 14.87 -6.68 9.47
N LEU A 163 13.67 -7.20 9.71
CA LEU A 163 12.42 -6.42 9.62
C LEU A 163 12.44 -5.21 10.57
N LYS A 164 12.87 -5.39 11.81
CA LYS A 164 13.01 -4.27 12.76
C LYS A 164 14.00 -3.20 12.29
N LYS A 165 15.00 -3.56 11.50
CA LYS A 165 15.96 -2.59 10.94
C LYS A 165 15.36 -1.85 9.74
N GLU A 166 14.60 -2.55 8.91
CA GLU A 166 13.96 -1.99 7.71
C GLU A 166 12.84 -1.00 8.06
N TYR A 167 12.03 -1.31 9.09
CA TYR A 167 10.90 -0.48 9.53
C TYR A 167 11.21 0.47 10.69
N LYS A 168 12.50 0.72 10.99
CA LYS A 168 12.90 1.80 11.90
C LYS A 168 12.83 3.12 11.14
N GLU A 169 11.83 3.94 11.45
CA GLU A 169 11.89 5.40 11.24
C GLU A 169 13.09 6.01 11.99
#